data_AF-A0AAD9VTW7-F1
#
_entry.id   AF-A0AAD9VTW7-F1
#
_cell.length_a   1.000
_cell.length_b   1.000
_cell.length_c   1.000
_cell.angle_alpha   90.00
_cell.angle_beta   90.00
_cell.angle_gamma   90.00
#
_symmetry.space_group_name_H-M   'P 1'
#
loop_
_entity.id
_entity.type
_entity.pdbx_description
1 polymer ?
#
loop_
_entity_poly.entity_id
_entity_poly.type
_entity_poly.pdbx_seq_one_letter_code
_entity_poly.pdbx_strand_id
1 'polypeptide(L)' 'MSVLALVPDLTPLRGLLIAVFVLSSLPCNRCLDLGQCTNALGMESGEIPNEDITASSMYDPSLGPKHAR' A
#
# COMPACT_ATOMS: atom_id res chain seq x y z
N MET A 1 -28.97 15.98 52.42
CA MET A 1 -30.07 15.47 51.56
C MET A 1 -29.81 15.95 50.15
N SER A 2 -29.64 15.01 49.21
CA SER A 2 -29.65 15.13 47.74
C SER A 2 -28.77 16.22 47.10
N VAL A 3 -27.80 15.87 46.24
CA VAL A 3 -28.07 15.41 44.88
C VAL A 3 -26.95 14.50 44.35
N LEU A 4 -27.14 13.19 44.49
CA LEU A 4 -26.50 12.18 43.63
C LEU A 4 -27.48 11.90 42.49
N ALA A 5 -27.16 12.35 41.27
CA ALA A 5 -27.71 11.78 40.04
C ALA A 5 -26.80 12.14 38.85
N LEU A 6 -25.79 11.29 38.64
CA LEU A 6 -25.54 10.66 37.35
C LEU A 6 -25.61 11.58 36.12
N VAL A 7 -24.56 12.37 35.87
CA VAL A 7 -24.23 12.78 34.50
C VAL A 7 -23.86 11.51 33.75
N PRO A 8 -24.63 11.06 32.73
CA PRO A 8 -24.31 9.82 32.03
C PRO A 8 -22.99 10.01 31.27
N ASP A 9 -22.05 9.09 31.53
CA ASP A 9 -20.82 8.82 30.80
C ASP A 9 -20.87 9.23 29.31
N LEU A 10 -20.37 10.43 29.00
CA LEU A 10 -19.97 10.87 27.65
C LEU A 10 -18.44 10.79 27.47
N THR A 11 -17.77 10.01 28.31
CA THR A 11 -16.39 9.55 28.14
C THR A 11 -16.25 8.38 27.14
N PRO A 12 -17.21 7.43 26.97
CA PRO A 12 -17.00 6.26 26.13
C PRO A 12 -17.14 6.60 24.65
N LEU A 13 -18.01 7.54 24.28
CA LEU A 13 -18.13 8.02 22.90
C LEU A 13 -16.89 8.82 22.49
N ARG A 14 -16.37 9.69 23.36
CA ARG A 14 -15.09 10.37 23.13
C ARG A 14 -13.94 9.39 23.03
N GLY A 15 -13.88 8.38 23.92
CA GLY A 15 -12.90 7.31 23.88
C GLY A 15 -13.01 6.46 22.61
N LEU A 16 -14.22 6.15 22.16
CA LEU A 16 -14.50 5.44 20.91
C LEU A 16 -14.04 6.25 19.70
N LEU A 17 -14.35 7.55 19.65
CA LEU A 17 -13.92 8.44 18.57
C LEU A 17 -12.39 8.55 18.52
N ILE A 18 -11.72 8.64 19.67
CA ILE A 18 -10.26 8.64 19.76
C ILE A 18 -9.70 7.28 19.31
N ALA A 19 -10.27 6.16 19.75
CA ALA A 19 -9.84 4.82 19.36
C ALA A 19 -9.99 4.57 17.85
N VAL A 20 -11.11 5.00 17.25
CA VAL A 20 -11.34 4.93 15.80
C VAL A 20 -10.37 5.82 15.05
N PHE A 21 -10.13 7.06 15.52
CA PHE A 21 -9.15 7.96 14.93
C PHE A 21 -7.75 7.35 14.97
N VAL A 22 -7.34 6.81 16.13
CA VAL A 22 -6.06 6.10 16.30
C VAL A 22 -5.98 4.89 15.36
N LEU A 23 -7.00 4.02 15.31
CA LEU A 23 -7.08 2.87 14.39
C LEU A 23 -6.98 3.28 12.91
N SER A 24 -7.60 4.39 12.54
CA SER A 24 -7.54 4.92 11.17
C SER A 24 -6.20 5.57 10.83
N SER A 25 -5.51 6.11 11.84
CA SER A 25 -4.17 6.72 11.73
C SER A 25 -3.03 5.72 11.88
N LEU A 26 -3.32 4.49 12.34
CA LEU A 26 -2.35 3.40 12.42
C LEU A 26 -1.86 3.09 10.99
N PRO A 27 -0.54 3.26 10.71
CA PRO A 27 0.02 3.18 9.36
C PRO A 27 0.09 1.74 8.81
N CYS A 28 -0.72 0.83 9.32
CA CYS A 28 -0.69 -0.60 8.98
C CYS A 28 -1.55 -0.95 7.76
N ASN A 29 -2.31 -0.02 7.18
CA ASN A 29 -3.00 -0.26 5.90
C ASN A 29 -2.02 -0.39 4.71
N ARG A 30 -0.74 -0.05 4.90
CA ARG A 30 0.31 -0.10 3.87
C ARG A 30 1.16 -1.37 3.94
N CYS A 31 1.11 -2.13 5.02
CA CYS A 31 1.96 -3.30 5.22
C CYS A 31 1.53 -4.49 4.34
N LEU A 32 0.23 -4.61 4.09
CA LEU A 32 -0.37 -5.68 3.28
C LEU A 32 -1.13 -5.10 2.08
N ASP A 33 -0.55 -4.11 1.42
CA ASP A 33 -1.07 -3.67 0.12
C ASP A 33 -0.71 -4.71 -0.94
N LEU A 34 -1.59 -5.70 -1.12
CA LEU A 34 -1.45 -6.75 -2.13
C LEU A 34 -1.30 -6.16 -3.55
N GLY A 35 -1.76 -4.91 -3.77
CA GLY A 35 -1.54 -4.19 -5.01
C GLY A 35 -0.06 -4.05 -5.35
N GLN A 36 0.82 -3.82 -4.35
CA GLN A 36 2.26 -3.74 -4.57
C GLN A 36 2.86 -5.02 -5.14
N CYS A 37 2.28 -6.20 -4.81
CA CYS A 37 2.76 -7.49 -5.31
C CYS A 37 2.36 -7.76 -6.77
N THR A 38 1.36 -7.03 -7.28
CA THR A 38 0.83 -7.21 -8.64
C THR A 38 1.09 -6.01 -9.55
N ASN A 39 1.63 -4.93 -9.02
CA ASN A 39 1.93 -3.72 -9.79
C ASN A 39 3.03 -3.99 -10.81
N ALA A 40 2.91 -3.37 -11.98
CA ALA A 40 3.96 -3.41 -12.99
C ALA A 40 5.24 -2.78 -12.44
N LEU A 41 6.36 -3.50 -12.54
CA LEU A 41 7.64 -3.09 -11.96
C LEU A 41 8.52 -2.25 -12.89
N GLY A 42 8.11 -2.05 -14.15
CA GLY A 42 8.84 -1.16 -15.07
C GLY A 42 9.17 -1.69 -16.46
N MET A 43 8.72 -2.89 -16.83
CA MET A 43 8.95 -3.43 -18.18
C MET A 43 8.26 -2.59 -19.25
N GLU A 44 6.96 -2.30 -19.10
CA GLU A 44 6.22 -1.49 -20.08
C GLU A 44 6.51 0.01 -19.94
N SER A 45 6.60 0.53 -18.70
CA SER A 45 6.81 1.96 -18.45
C SER A 45 8.22 2.45 -18.77
N GLY A 46 9.20 1.54 -18.90
CA GLY A 46 10.60 1.89 -19.13
C GLY A 46 11.41 2.17 -17.87
N GLU A 47 10.82 1.99 -16.68
CA GLU A 47 11.54 2.15 -15.40
C GLU A 47 12.63 1.08 -15.21
N ILE A 48 12.42 -0.12 -15.76
CA ILE A 48 13.50 -1.10 -15.97
C ILE A 48 14.23 -0.71 -17.26
N PRO A 49 15.52 -0.36 -17.23
CA PRO A 49 16.26 0.09 -18.41
C PRO A 49 16.65 -1.09 -19.33
N ASN A 50 16.97 -0.83 -20.60
CA ASN A 50 17.24 -1.89 -21.58
C ASN A 50 18.51 -2.69 -21.25
N GLU A 51 19.45 -2.06 -20.56
CA GLU A 51 20.72 -2.62 -20.11
C GLU A 51 20.51 -3.75 -19.10
N ASP A 52 19.41 -3.71 -18.35
CA ASP A 52 19.04 -4.71 -17.35
C ASP A 52 18.24 -5.88 -17.96
N ILE A 53 17.78 -5.77 -19.21
CA ILE A 53 17.04 -6.83 -19.91
C ILE A 53 18.01 -7.69 -20.71
N THR A 54 18.28 -8.89 -20.23
CA THR A 54 19.23 -9.83 -20.84
C THR A 54 18.57 -11.16 -21.20
N ALA A 55 19.18 -11.91 -22.13
CA ALA A 55 18.77 -13.26 -22.49
C ALA A 55 20.00 -14.12 -22.79
N SER A 56 19.85 -15.44 -22.71
CA SER A 56 20.93 -16.39 -23.04
C SER A 56 21.31 -16.38 -24.52
N SER A 57 20.39 -15.95 -25.40
CA SER A 57 20.59 -15.88 -26.86
C SER A 57 19.55 -14.98 -27.52
N MET A 58 19.73 -14.69 -28.81
CA MET A 58 18.78 -13.98 -29.66
C MET A 58 18.90 -14.47 -31.10
N TYR A 59 17.78 -14.49 -31.84
CA TYR A 59 17.76 -14.92 -33.25
C TYR A 59 18.27 -13.83 -34.20
N ASP A 60 17.85 -12.58 -33.96
CA ASP A 60 18.19 -11.41 -34.78
C ASP A 60 18.22 -10.13 -33.91
N PRO A 61 19.02 -9.11 -34.25
CA PRO A 61 19.02 -7.80 -33.56
C PRO A 61 17.65 -7.16 -33.35
N SER A 62 16.71 -7.35 -34.27
CA SER A 62 15.32 -6.88 -34.18
C SER A 62 14.48 -7.66 -33.16
N LEU A 63 14.90 -8.87 -32.80
CA LEU A 63 14.27 -9.72 -31.78
C LEU A 63 15.12 -9.81 -30.50
N GLY A 64 16.00 -8.81 -30.28
CA GLY A 64 16.83 -8.75 -29.09
C GLY A 64 16.04 -8.50 -27.79
N PRO A 65 16.66 -8.74 -26.63
CA PRO A 65 15.98 -8.69 -25.31
C PRO A 65 15.28 -7.36 -25.02
N LYS A 66 15.87 -6.25 -25.49
CA LYS A 66 15.30 -4.89 -25.40
C LYS A 66 13.91 -4.72 -26.02
N HIS A 67 13.51 -5.63 -26.92
CA HIS A 67 12.19 -5.61 -27.58
C HIS A 67 11.18 -6.57 -26.93
N ALA A 68 11.50 -7.20 -25.80
CA ALA A 68 10.62 -8.13 -25.09
C ALA A 68 9.61 -7.44 -24.15
N ARG A 69 9.45 -6.12 -24.26
CA ARG A 69 8.51 -5.33 -23.47
C ARG A 69 7.08 -5.53 -23.97
#